data_AF-A0A9D0A9G8-F1
#
_entry.id   AF-A0A9D0A9G8-F1
#
_cell.length_a   1.000
_cell.length_b   1.000
_cell.length_c   1.000
_cell.angle_alpha   90.00
_cell.angle_beta   90.00
_cell.angle_gamma   90.00
#
_symmetry.space_group_name_H-M   'P 1'
#
loop_
_entity.id
_entity.type
_entity.pdbx_description
1 polymer ?
#
loop_
_entity_poly.entity_id
_entity_poly.type
_entity_poly.pdbx_seq_one_letter_code
_entity_poly.pdbx_strand_id
1 'polypeptide(L)' 'MKNIDSLREAKLLFSAGRLEKSIEYFTIALENGADTADTCLNRGAAEMAAGRYQEAEADFSRVIEQDAE' A
#
# COMPACT_ATOMS: atom_id res chain seq x y z
N MET A 1 18.87 -7.01 8.05
CA MET A 1 17.54 -6.50 8.40
C MET A 1 17.31 -5.22 7.61
N LYS A 2 16.58 -5.24 6.50
CA LYS A 2 16.22 -4.02 5.77
C LYS A 2 14.72 -3.87 5.49
N ASN A 3 13.88 -4.88 5.76
CA ASN A 3 12.63 -5.03 5.02
C ASN A 3 11.35 -5.25 5.86
N ILE A 4 11.38 -5.09 7.19
CA ILE A 4 10.15 -5.06 8.02
C ILE A 4 9.73 -3.60 8.34
N ASP A 5 10.66 -2.65 8.24
CA ASP A 5 10.41 -1.26 8.62
C ASP A 5 9.53 -0.50 7.60
N SER A 6 9.59 -0.84 6.31
CA SER A 6 8.87 -0.08 5.28
C SER A 6 7.35 -0.15 5.41
N LEU A 7 6.79 -1.33 5.71
CA LEU A 7 5.34 -1.49 5.89
C LEU A 7 4.83 -0.76 7.14
N ARG A 8 5.59 -0.85 8.24
CA ARG A 8 5.26 -0.15 9.48
C ARG A 8 5.34 1.36 9.29
N GLU A 9 6.39 1.85 8.66
CA GLU A 9 6.59 3.26 8.39
C GLU A 9 5.51 3.80 7.45
N ALA A 10 5.15 3.05 6.40
CA ALA A 10 4.04 3.41 5.52
C ALA A 10 2.74 3.63 6.30
N LYS A 11 2.36 2.68 7.19
CA LYS A 11 1.15 2.80 8.02
C LYS A 11 1.20 4.01 8.97
N LEU A 12 2.37 4.33 9.54
CA LEU A 12 2.55 5.53 10.35
C LEU A 12 2.39 6.82 9.52
N LEU A 13 3.01 6.87 8.34
CA LEU A 13 2.90 7.99 7.41
C LEU A 13 1.46 8.20 6.96
N PHE A 14 0.72 7.12 6.67
CA PHE A 14 -0.70 7.18 6.36
C PHE A 14 -1.50 7.81 7.50
N SER A 15 -1.31 7.32 8.74
CA SER A 15 -1.99 7.87 9.92
C SER A 15 -1.65 9.34 10.19
N ALA A 16 -0.47 9.79 9.77
CA ALA A 16 -0.02 11.18 9.86
C ALA A 16 -0.48 12.06 8.67
N GLY A 17 -1.27 11.53 7.73
CA GLY A 17 -1.72 12.23 6.53
C GLY A 17 -0.61 12.51 5.52
N ARG A 18 0.56 11.87 5.65
CA ARG A 18 1.70 12.01 4.73
C ARG A 18 1.55 11.02 3.58
N LEU A 19 0.45 11.18 2.85
CA LEU A 19 -0.04 10.20 1.88
C LEU A 19 0.99 9.84 0.81
N GLU A 20 1.65 10.82 0.20
CA GLU A 20 2.66 10.57 -0.84
C GLU A 20 3.82 9.69 -0.35
N LYS A 21 4.33 9.97 0.85
CA LYS A 21 5.38 9.15 1.46
C LYS A 21 4.84 7.78 1.87
N SER A 22 3.60 7.71 2.34
CA SER A 22 2.97 6.43 2.65
C SER A 22 2.93 5.51 1.42
N ILE A 23 2.53 6.04 0.27
CA ILE A 23 2.43 5.31 -1.00
C ILE A 23 3.82 4.82 -1.45
N GLU A 24 4.84 5.68 -1.33
CA GLU A 24 6.23 5.33 -1.63
C GLU A 24 6.70 4.15 -0.78
N TYR A 25 6.49 4.20 0.54
CA TYR A 25 6.91 3.14 1.45
C TYR A 25 6.12 1.84 1.29
N PHE A 26 4.82 1.92 0.95
CA PHE A 26 4.06 0.72 0.57
C PHE A 26 4.59 0.08 -0.71
N THR A 27 4.96 0.89 -1.71
CA THR A 27 5.55 0.40 -2.96
C THR A 27 6.88 -0.30 -2.69
N ILE A 28 7.74 0.29 -1.87
CA ILE A 28 8.99 -0.34 -1.43
C ILE A 28 8.71 -1.64 -0.65
N ALA A 29 7.68 -1.67 0.19
CA ALA A 29 7.33 -2.90 0.92
C ALA A 29 6.94 -4.04 -0.04
N LEU A 30 6.12 -3.75 -1.06
CA LEU A 30 5.76 -4.71 -2.11
C LEU A 30 6.98 -5.21 -2.89
N GLU A 31 7.87 -4.31 -3.33
CA GLU A 31 9.12 -4.67 -4.02
C GLU A 31 10.03 -5.59 -3.18
N ASN A 32 9.91 -5.50 -1.85
CA ASN A 32 10.66 -6.30 -0.90
C ASN A 32 9.95 -7.60 -0.48
N GLY A 33 8.83 -7.94 -1.12
CA GLY A 33 8.10 -9.19 -0.87
C GLY A 33 7.19 -9.14 0.36
N ALA A 34 6.70 -7.97 0.75
CA ALA A 34 5.60 -7.88 1.71
C ALA A 34 4.35 -8.60 1.20
N ASP A 35 3.48 -8.99 2.13
CA ASP A 35 2.19 -9.59 1.80
C ASP A 35 1.41 -8.70 0.82
N THR A 36 1.07 -9.26 -0.34
CA THR A 36 0.53 -8.47 -1.44
C THR A 36 -0.89 -7.98 -1.13
N ALA A 37 -1.73 -8.81 -0.50
CA ALA A 37 -3.11 -8.46 -0.20
C ALA A 37 -3.19 -7.30 0.82
N ASP A 38 -2.55 -7.42 2.01
CA ASP A 38 -2.56 -6.36 3.02
C ASP A 38 -1.87 -5.09 2.51
N THR A 39 -0.76 -5.23 1.78
CA THR A 39 0.01 -4.06 1.33
C THR A 39 -0.71 -3.31 0.21
N CYS A 40 -1.30 -3.99 -0.77
CA CYS A 40 -2.12 -3.36 -1.82
C CYS A 40 -3.38 -2.73 -1.23
N LEU A 41 -4.06 -3.37 -0.28
CA LEU A 41 -5.23 -2.79 0.37
C LEU A 41 -4.88 -1.46 1.07
N ASN A 42 -3.78 -1.44 1.83
CA ASN A 42 -3.35 -0.24 2.53
C ASN A 42 -2.80 0.86 1.59
N ARG A 43 -2.10 0.48 0.51
CA ARG A 43 -1.63 1.43 -0.50
C ARG A 43 -2.78 2.05 -1.28
N GLY A 44 -3.75 1.25 -1.70
CA GLY A 44 -4.97 1.74 -2.36
C GLY A 44 -5.75 2.73 -1.47
N ALA A 45 -5.83 2.48 -0.15
CA ALA A 45 -6.43 3.43 0.78
C ALA A 45 -5.66 4.77 0.85
N ALA A 46 -4.32 4.73 0.83
CA ALA A 46 -3.49 5.92 0.78
C ALA A 46 -3.63 6.70 -0.54
N GLU A 47 -3.74 5.98 -1.65
CA GLU A 47 -3.97 6.55 -3.00
C GLU A 47 -5.36 7.19 -3.10
N MET A 48 -6.42 6.55 -2.59
CA MET A 48 -7.75 7.14 -2.49
C MET A 48 -7.73 8.44 -1.70
N ALA A 49 -7.08 8.45 -0.53
CA ALA A 49 -6.98 9.64 0.31
C ALA A 49 -6.20 10.77 -0.40
N ALA A 50 -5.30 10.44 -1.32
CA ALA A 50 -4.53 11.38 -2.12
C ALA A 50 -5.27 11.83 -3.40
N GLY A 51 -6.45 11.27 -3.69
CA GLY A 51 -7.21 11.55 -4.91
C GLY A 51 -6.74 10.79 -6.16
N ARG A 52 -5.91 9.76 -5.99
CA ARG A 52 -5.36 8.87 -7.04
C ARG A 52 -6.28 7.67 -7.22
N TYR A 53 -7.47 7.91 -7.74
CA TYR A 53 -8.54 6.89 -7.74
C TYR A 53 -8.26 5.72 -8.68
N GLN A 54 -7.62 5.97 -9.82
CA GLN A 54 -7.29 4.92 -10.80
C GLN A 54 -6.22 3.97 -10.26
N GLU A 55 -5.19 4.50 -9.59
CA GLU A 55 -4.17 3.68 -8.94
C GLU A 55 -4.76 2.84 -7.81
N ALA A 56 -5.62 3.44 -6.98
CA ALA A 56 -6.31 2.74 -5.91
C ALA A 56 -7.19 1.59 -6.43
N GLU A 57 -7.93 1.82 -7.51
CA GLU A 57 -8.75 0.78 -8.17
C GLU A 57 -7.90 -0.40 -8.62
N ALA A 58 -6.73 -0.13 -9.20
CA ALA A 58 -5.81 -1.19 -9.64
C ALA A 58 -5.31 -2.03 -8.45
N ASP A 59 -4.99 -1.37 -7.32
CA ASP A 59 -4.55 -2.08 -6.12
C ASP A 59 -5.66 -2.89 -5.47
N PHE A 60 -6.90 -2.38 -5.39
CA PHE A 60 -8.02 -3.16 -4.87
C PHE A 60 -8.37 -4.35 -5.77
N SER A 61 -8.26 -4.17 -7.10
CA SER A 61 -8.52 -5.25 -8.06
C SER A 61 -7.57 -6.43 -7.83
N ARG A 62 -6.28 -6.15 -7.56
CA ARG A 62 -5.29 -7.19 -7.23
C ARG A 62 -5.63 -7.96 -5.96
N VAL A 63 -6.18 -7.30 -4.94
CA VAL A 63 -6.61 -7.98 -3.70
C VAL A 63 -7.76 -8.94 -3.99
N ILE A 64 -8.76 -8.48 -4.75
CA ILE A 64 -9.93 -9.28 -5.11
C ILE A 64 -9.54 -10.49 -5.98
N GLU A 65 -8.61 -10.31 -6.93
CA GLU A 65 -8.09 -11.39 -7.77
C GLU A 65 -7.41 -12.49 -6.94
N GLN A 66 -6.72 -12.13 -5.85
CA GLN A 66 -6.08 -13.11 -4.96
C GLN A 66 -7.06 -13.85 -4.04
N ASP A 67 -8.14 -13.21 -3.61
CA ASP A 67 -9.18 -13.85 -2.78
C ASP A 67 -10.13 -14.76 -3.59
N ALA A 68 -10.10 -14.67 -4.92
CA ALA A 68 -10.96 -15.43 -5.81
C ALA A 68 -10.41 -16.82 -6.21
N GLU A 69 -9.21 -17.20 -5.75
CA GLU A 69 -8.59 -18.54 -5.92
C GLU A 69 -8.80 -19.45 -4.70
#